data_AF-A0AAE6UQE2-F1
#
_entry.id   AF-A0AAE6UQE2-F1
#
_cell.length_a   1.000
_cell.length_b   1.000
_cell.length_c   1.000
_cell.angle_alpha   90.00
_cell.angle_beta   90.00
_cell.angle_gamma   90.00
#
_symmetry.space_group_name_H-M   'P 1'
#
loop_
_entity.id
_entity.type
_entity.pdbx_description
1 polymer ?
#
loop_
_entity_poly.entity_id
_entity_poly.type
_entity_poly.pdbx_seq_one_letter_code
_entity_poly.pdbx_strand_id
1 'polypeptide(L)'
;MATATLMQRYSEYNDRLKAHGIKLVAFDCPSCKQSIETRPAPKGEVWDTLSDCPHCNAMFMKFTKGKKAYGLIPEVPAKVSL
;
A
#
# COMPACT_ATOMS: atom_id res chain seq x y z
N MET A 1 -19.10 -20.35 -2.93
CA MET A 1 -19.04 -18.86 -3.02
C MET A 1 -17.69 -18.50 -3.61
N ALA A 2 -17.61 -17.63 -4.61
CA ALA A 2 -16.33 -17.17 -5.13
C ALA A 2 -15.68 -16.21 -4.13
N THR A 3 -14.38 -16.41 -3.83
CA THR A 3 -13.62 -15.50 -2.95
C THR A 3 -13.25 -14.25 -3.72
N ALA A 4 -13.55 -13.06 -3.17
CA ALA A 4 -13.16 -11.79 -3.78
C ALA A 4 -11.63 -11.67 -3.93
N THR A 5 -11.18 -11.17 -5.09
CA THR A 5 -9.76 -10.94 -5.39
C THR A 5 -9.17 -9.82 -4.53
N LEU A 6 -7.84 -9.75 -4.45
CA LEU A 6 -7.16 -8.67 -3.73
C LEU A 6 -7.55 -7.29 -4.27
N MET A 7 -7.63 -7.15 -5.60
CA MET A 7 -8.07 -5.92 -6.25
C MET A 7 -9.51 -5.54 -5.88
N GLN A 8 -10.43 -6.51 -5.86
CA GLN A 8 -11.82 -6.24 -5.46
C GLN A 8 -11.91 -5.72 -4.02
N ARG A 9 -11.25 -6.40 -3.08
CA ARG A 9 -11.22 -5.98 -1.66
C ARG A 9 -10.59 -4.59 -1.48
N TYR A 10 -9.52 -4.32 -2.21
CA TYR A 10 -8.84 -3.03 -2.22
C TYR A 10 -9.76 -1.91 -2.73
N SER A 11 -10.41 -2.12 -3.88
CA SER A 11 -11.31 -1.13 -4.47
C SER A 11 -12.52 -0.87 -3.58
N GLU A 12 -13.18 -1.92 -3.09
CA GLU A 12 -14.33 -1.78 -2.17
C GLU A 12 -13.97 -1.05 -0.87
N TYR A 13 -12.79 -1.30 -0.32
CA TYR A 13 -12.32 -0.57 0.86
C TYR A 13 -12.09 0.92 0.57
N ASN A 14 -11.40 1.24 -0.53
CA ASN A 14 -11.12 2.61 -0.90
C ASN A 14 -12.39 3.38 -1.29
N ASP A 15 -13.35 2.75 -1.97
CA ASP A 15 -14.62 3.37 -2.33
C ASP A 15 -15.44 3.73 -1.09
N ARG A 16 -15.46 2.86 -0.07
CA ARG A 16 -16.10 3.18 1.23
C ARG A 16 -15.44 4.37 1.92
N LEU A 17 -14.11 4.45 1.91
CA LEU A 17 -13.39 5.60 2.47
C LEU A 17 -13.72 6.90 1.73
N LYS A 18 -13.76 6.86 0.39
CA LYS A 18 -14.13 8.00 -0.45
C LYS A 18 -15.57 8.45 -0.21
N ALA A 19 -16.50 7.51 -0.09
CA ALA A 19 -17.90 7.79 0.24
C ALA A 19 -18.05 8.48 1.61
N HIS A 20 -17.14 8.22 2.55
CA HIS A 20 -17.07 8.89 3.85
C HIS A 20 -16.30 10.23 3.82
N GLY A 21 -15.96 10.73 2.63
CA GLY A 21 -15.25 12.00 2.45
C GLY A 21 -13.76 11.95 2.76
N ILE A 22 -13.18 10.75 2.94
CA ILE A 22 -11.74 10.61 3.19
C ILE A 22 -10.97 10.80 1.89
N LYS A 23 -10.10 11.81 1.86
CA LYS A 23 -9.17 12.05 0.75
C LYS A 23 -7.97 11.11 0.86
N LEU A 24 -7.95 10.08 0.01
CA LEU A 24 -6.84 9.14 -0.07
C LEU A 24 -5.58 9.80 -0.64
N VAL A 25 -4.44 9.17 -0.42
CA VAL A 25 -3.15 9.55 -0.99
C VAL A 25 -2.64 8.41 -1.87
N ALA A 26 -2.01 8.77 -2.98
CA ALA A 26 -1.44 7.79 -3.91
C ALA A 26 0.08 7.65 -3.71
N PHE A 27 0.59 6.46 -3.98
CA PHE A 27 2.01 6.15 -4.07
C PHE A 27 2.22 5.02 -5.08
N ASP A 28 3.42 4.93 -5.65
CA ASP A 28 3.74 3.87 -6.60
C ASP A 28 4.20 2.60 -5.86
N CYS A 29 3.70 1.45 -6.32
CA CYS A 29 4.16 0.16 -5.82
C CYS A 29 5.69 0.04 -6.00
N PRO A 30 6.46 -0.32 -4.96
CA PRO A 30 7.90 -0.44 -5.08
C PRO A 30 8.33 -1.53 -6.10
N SER A 31 7.50 -2.56 -6.31
CA SER A 31 7.74 -3.66 -7.26
C SER A 31 7.30 -3.31 -8.69
N CYS A 32 6.00 -3.09 -8.93
CA CYS A 32 5.45 -2.97 -10.29
C CYS A 32 5.21 -1.52 -10.76
N LYS A 33 5.49 -0.52 -9.91
CA LYS A 33 5.31 0.92 -10.18
C LYS A 33 3.87 1.37 -10.48
N GLN A 34 2.87 0.49 -10.42
CA GLN A 34 1.47 0.88 -10.50
C GLN A 34 1.07 1.70 -9.27
N SER A 35 0.19 2.67 -9.48
CA SER A 35 -0.31 3.55 -8.43
C SER A 35 -1.26 2.82 -7.49
N ILE A 36 -1.07 3.02 -6.18
CA ILE A 36 -1.88 2.48 -5.10
C ILE A 36 -2.35 3.65 -4.24
N GLU A 37 -3.65 3.69 -3.98
CA GLU A 37 -4.25 4.65 -3.05
C GLU A 37 -4.32 4.05 -1.65
N THR A 38 -4.11 4.89 -0.64
CA THR A 38 -4.24 4.49 0.74
C THR A 38 -4.69 5.64 1.63
N ARG A 39 -5.13 5.31 2.85
CA ARG A 39 -5.54 6.32 3.82
C ARG A 39 -4.30 7.10 4.31
N PRO A 40 -4.35 8.44 4.38
CA PRO A 40 -3.29 9.21 5.01
C PRO A 40 -3.22 8.91 6.51
N ALA A 41 -2.02 8.92 7.08
CA ALA A 41 -1.87 8.92 8.53
C ALA A 41 -2.36 10.25 9.12
N PRO A 42 -2.88 10.26 10.36
CA PRO A 42 -3.16 11.48 11.11
C PRO A 42 -1.94 12.40 11.17
N LYS A 43 -2.18 13.69 11.40
CA LYS A 43 -1.10 14.68 11.47
C LYS A 43 -0.19 14.38 12.66
N GLY A 44 1.11 14.23 12.40
CA GLY A 44 2.12 13.93 13.41
C GLY A 44 2.41 12.44 13.60
N GLU A 45 1.61 11.56 12.97
CA GLU A 45 1.79 10.12 13.04
C GLU A 45 2.50 9.57 11.80
N VAL A 46 3.15 8.41 11.99
CA VAL A 46 3.65 7.55 10.93
C VAL A 46 3.02 6.19 11.16
N TRP A 47 2.32 5.66 10.16
CA TRP A 47 1.85 4.28 10.19
C TRP A 47 2.70 3.43 9.27
N ASP A 48 3.18 2.31 9.80
CA ASP A 48 3.87 1.27 9.06
C ASP A 48 2.99 0.01 9.04
N THR A 49 2.88 -0.63 7.87
CA THR A 49 2.00 -1.79 7.71
C THR A 49 2.52 -2.70 6.61
N LEU A 50 2.67 -3.99 6.91
CA LEU A 50 2.94 -5.00 5.89
C LEU A 50 1.72 -5.10 4.96
N SER A 51 1.95 -4.89 3.66
CA SER A 51 0.88 -4.75 2.67
C SER A 51 1.21 -5.52 1.40
N ASP A 52 0.18 -6.03 0.73
CA ASP A 52 0.29 -6.62 -0.60
C ASP A 52 -0.17 -5.63 -1.68
N CYS A 53 0.54 -5.61 -2.81
CA CYS A 53 0.15 -4.81 -3.96
C CYS A 53 -1.11 -5.40 -4.63
N PRO A 54 -2.20 -4.65 -4.81
CA PRO A 54 -3.40 -5.16 -5.46
C PRO A 54 -3.21 -5.48 -6.95
N HIS A 55 -2.16 -4.93 -7.58
CA HIS A 55 -1.86 -5.10 -9.00
C HIS A 55 -0.94 -6.29 -9.31
N CYS A 56 0.08 -6.53 -8.47
CA CYS A 56 1.10 -7.56 -8.72
C CYS A 56 1.31 -8.56 -7.58
N ASN A 57 0.55 -8.44 -6.49
CA ASN A 57 0.61 -9.29 -5.29
C ASN A 57 1.97 -9.31 -4.57
N ALA A 58 2.91 -8.42 -4.93
CA ALA A 58 4.15 -8.28 -4.19
C ALA A 58 3.89 -7.72 -2.79
N MET A 59 4.50 -8.33 -1.79
CA MET A 59 4.47 -7.89 -0.41
C MET A 59 5.54 -6.81 -0.17
N PHE A 60 5.18 -5.74 0.54
CA PHE A 60 6.07 -4.64 0.88
C PHE A 60 5.68 -4.00 2.21
N MET A 61 6.63 -3.32 2.86
CA MET A 61 6.32 -2.47 4.01
C MET A 61 5.80 -1.12 3.52
N LYS A 62 4.56 -0.79 3.83
CA LYS A 62 3.94 0.49 3.49
C LYS A 62 4.11 1.47 4.65
N PHE A 63 4.50 2.70 4.34
CA PHE A 63 4.56 3.81 5.28
C PHE A 63 3.60 4.92 4.85
N THR A 64 2.86 5.50 5.79
CA THR A 64 2.07 6.71 5.57
C THR A 64 2.41 7.78 6.62
N LYS A 65 2.65 9.02 6.18
CA LYS A 65 2.99 10.17 7.04
C LYS A 65 2.25 11.41 6.55
N GLY A 66 1.18 11.79 7.24
CA GLY A 66 0.28 12.84 6.78
C GLY A 66 -0.21 12.54 5.35
N LYS A 67 0.04 13.46 4.42
CA LYS A 67 -0.38 13.33 3.00
C LYS A 67 0.62 12.58 2.09
N LYS A 68 1.60 11.88 2.66
CA LYS A 68 2.60 11.13 1.90
C LYS A 68 2.49 9.64 2.23
N ALA A 69 2.69 8.81 1.22
CA ALA A 69 2.79 7.37 1.35
C ALA A 69 3.95 6.85 0.48
N TYR A 70 4.56 5.75 0.90
CA TYR A 70 5.57 5.03 0.10
C TYR A 70 5.67 3.57 0.56
N GLY A 71 6.17 2.71 -0.32
CA GLY A 71 6.44 1.30 -0.02
C GLY A 71 7.93 1.00 -0.08
N LEU A 72 8.40 0.08 0.77
CA LEU A 72 9.76 -0.45 0.75
C LEU A 72 9.71 -1.98 0.67
N ILE A 73 10.49 -2.55 -0.23
CA ILE A 73 10.80 -3.98 -0.24
C ILE A 73 12.24 -4.09 0.27
N PRO A 74 12.52 -4.90 1.31
CA PRO A 74 13.90 -5.08 1.75
C PRO A 74 14.71 -5.68 0.59
N GLU A 75 15.82 -5.03 0.26
CA GLU A 75 16.81 -5.63 -0.62
C GLU A 75 17.40 -6.84 0.11
N VAL A 76 17.34 -8.02 -0.51
CA VAL A 76 18.19 -9.12 -0.06
C VAL A 76 19.62 -8.68 -0.36
N PRO A 77 20.51 -8.50 0.63
CA PRO A 77 21.91 -8.21 0.32
C PRO A 77 22.40 -9.30 -0.62
N ALA A 78 22.87 -8.90 -1.81
CA ALA A 78 23.43 -9.81 -2.79
C ALA A 78 24.45 -10.68 -2.07
N LYS A 79 24.16 -11.99 -1.99
CA LYS A 79 24.94 -13.05 -1.34
C LYS A 79 26.26 -12.55 -0.75
N VAL A 80 26.36 -12.50 0.57
CA VAL A 80 27.68 -12.54 1.23
C VAL A 80 28.29 -13.88 0.82
N SER A 81 29.15 -13.85 -0.19
CA SER A 81 30.00 -14.98 -0.53
C SER A 81 30.92 -15.20 0.66
N LEU A 82 30.57 -16.18 1.49
CA LEU A 82 31.48 -16.78 2.47
C LEU A 82 32.58 -17.55 1.73
#